data_AF-A0A1B4LJM0-F1
#
_entry.id   AF-A0A1B4LJM0-F1
#
_cell.length_a   1.000
_cell.length_b   1.000
_cell.length_c   1.000
_cell.angle_alpha   90.00
_cell.angle_beta   90.00
_cell.angle_gamma   90.00
#
_symmetry.space_group_name_H-M   'P 1'
#
loop_
_entity.id
_entity.type
_entity.pdbx_description
1 polymer ?
#
loop_
_entity_poly.entity_id
_entity_poly.type
_entity_poly.pdbx_seq_one_letter_code
_entity_poly.pdbx_strand_id
1 'polypeptide(L)'
;MRSRPFVVLLAWLALLVGQVAPAAANDLTRSVTSGDIAVNFGVVPANQTAAAGGSAADASSNVNLYLLTVALFDRSTGKRIENAHITAVVKGPRSEASSFHTKPKQMQLEPARDGNAVTYGHVFDARWKGIYHIDLAITRDGSTHVEHVRLNYDQQF
;
A
#
# COMPACT_ATOMS: atom_id res chain seq x y z
N MET A 1 -11.73 -61.38 14.26
CA MET A 1 -11.12 -60.27 15.03
C MET A 1 -9.74 -59.94 14.45
N ARG A 2 -9.60 -58.89 13.61
CA ARG A 2 -8.34 -58.21 13.24
C ARG A 2 -8.61 -57.10 12.21
N SER A 3 -9.24 -56.02 12.66
CA SER A 3 -9.48 -54.81 11.85
C SER A 3 -9.32 -53.55 12.70
N ARG A 4 -8.35 -53.57 13.64
CA ARG A 4 -8.07 -52.45 14.54
C ARG A 4 -7.01 -51.44 14.04
N PRO A 5 -6.08 -51.73 13.09
CA PRO A 5 -5.11 -50.71 12.69
C PRO A 5 -5.68 -49.72 11.65
N PHE A 6 -6.70 -50.13 10.88
CA PHE A 6 -7.25 -49.31 9.79
C PHE A 6 -8.08 -48.12 10.28
N VAL A 7 -8.80 -48.29 11.41
CA VAL A 7 -9.61 -47.23 12.01
C VAL A 7 -8.73 -46.13 12.62
N VAL A 8 -7.57 -46.49 13.16
CA VAL A 8 -6.61 -45.51 13.69
C VAL A 8 -6.00 -44.70 12.55
N LEU A 9 -5.66 -45.33 11.43
CA LEU A 9 -5.08 -44.63 10.28
C LEU A 9 -6.06 -43.61 9.65
N LEU A 10 -7.36 -43.94 9.59
CA LEU A 10 -8.39 -43.00 9.12
C LEU A 10 -8.61 -41.82 10.08
N ALA A 11 -8.52 -42.04 11.39
CA ALA A 11 -8.61 -40.98 12.38
C ALA A 11 -7.43 -39.99 12.28
N TRP A 12 -6.24 -40.49 11.93
CA TRP A 12 -5.07 -39.64 11.68
C TRP A 12 -5.18 -38.85 10.37
N LEU A 13 -5.77 -39.42 9.31
CA LEU A 13 -5.94 -38.73 8.04
C LEU A 13 -7.00 -37.62 8.09
N ALA A 14 -8.05 -37.78 8.91
CA ALA A 14 -9.05 -36.74 9.16
C ALA A 14 -8.50 -35.54 9.96
N LEU A 15 -7.42 -35.74 10.74
CA LEU A 15 -6.80 -34.67 11.52
C LEU A 15 -5.91 -33.73 10.68
N LEU A 16 -5.57 -34.09 9.44
CA LEU A 16 -4.71 -33.29 8.56
C LEU A 16 -5.46 -32.25 7.71
N VAL A 17 -6.79 -32.19 7.77
CA VAL A 17 -7.60 -31.34 6.86
C VAL A 17 -7.77 -29.89 7.36
N GLY A 18 -7.38 -29.58 8.60
CA GLY A 18 -7.64 -28.26 9.17
C GLY A 18 -6.42 -27.65 9.80
N GLN A 19 -5.62 -26.92 9.04
CA GLN A 19 -4.93 -25.67 9.44
C GLN A 19 -4.33 -25.01 8.18
N VAL A 20 -5.14 -24.67 7.17
CA VAL A 20 -4.73 -23.57 6.29
C VAL A 20 -5.01 -22.31 7.10
N ALA A 21 -4.06 -21.91 7.93
CA ALA A 21 -4.10 -20.58 8.52
C ALA A 21 -4.16 -19.62 7.32
N PRO A 22 -5.17 -18.74 7.21
CA PRO A 22 -5.01 -17.62 6.30
C PRO A 22 -3.75 -16.92 6.78
N ALA A 23 -2.71 -16.92 5.95
CA ALA A 23 -1.61 -16.00 6.15
C ALA A 23 -2.29 -14.64 6.25
N ALA A 24 -2.26 -14.04 7.45
CA ALA A 24 -2.74 -12.69 7.64
C ALA A 24 -1.89 -11.85 6.71
N ALA A 25 -2.45 -11.49 5.55
CA ALA A 25 -1.90 -10.42 4.74
C ALA A 25 -1.80 -9.26 5.72
N ASN A 26 -0.56 -8.86 6.04
CA ASN A 26 -0.34 -7.71 6.91
C ASN A 26 -1.29 -6.60 6.44
N ASP A 27 -2.03 -6.02 7.37
CA ASP A 27 -2.97 -4.90 7.20
C ASP A 27 -2.29 -3.60 6.69
N LEU A 28 -1.06 -3.75 6.16
CA LEU A 28 -0.24 -2.73 5.51
C LEU A 28 -0.76 -2.38 4.11
N THR A 29 -1.40 -3.31 3.40
CA THR A 29 -1.95 -3.04 2.07
C THR A 29 -3.44 -2.78 2.18
N ARG A 30 -3.82 -1.51 2.07
CA ARG A 30 -5.21 -1.06 2.08
C ARG A 30 -5.68 -0.84 0.65
N SER A 31 -6.94 -1.14 0.36
CA SER A 31 -7.54 -0.96 -0.96
C SER A 31 -8.68 0.05 -0.90
N VAL A 32 -8.72 0.96 -1.87
CA VAL A 32 -9.82 1.93 -2.06
C VAL A 32 -10.23 1.90 -3.53
N THR A 33 -11.53 1.84 -3.78
CA THR A 33 -12.09 1.90 -5.13
C THR A 33 -12.75 3.24 -5.38
N SER A 34 -12.43 3.86 -6.51
CA SER A 34 -13.17 4.99 -7.08
C SER A 34 -13.49 4.63 -8.53
N GLY A 35 -14.63 5.07 -9.05
CA GLY A 35 -15.00 4.85 -10.46
C GLY A 35 -14.67 3.45 -10.99
N ASP A 36 -13.81 3.41 -12.01
CA ASP A 36 -13.30 2.20 -12.68
C ASP A 36 -11.90 1.78 -12.21
N ILE A 37 -11.34 2.43 -11.18
CA ILE A 37 -10.02 2.10 -10.63
C ILE A 37 -10.09 1.58 -9.19
N ALA A 38 -9.45 0.45 -8.95
CA ALA A 38 -9.10 -0.03 -7.62
C ALA A 38 -7.64 0.36 -7.30
N VAL A 39 -7.43 1.00 -6.16
CA VAL A 39 -6.14 1.50 -5.70
C VAL A 39 -5.72 0.71 -4.48
N ASN A 40 -4.65 -0.07 -4.59
CA ASN A 40 -3.99 -0.68 -3.45
C ASN A 40 -2.84 0.21 -3.03
N PHE A 41 -2.77 0.58 -1.76
CA PHE A 41 -1.72 1.44 -1.26
C PHE A 41 -1.09 0.87 0.02
N GLY A 42 0.16 1.24 0.21
CA GLY A 42 0.93 0.97 1.42
C GLY A 42 1.75 2.19 1.79
N VAL A 43 1.97 2.36 3.09
CA VAL A 43 2.87 3.39 3.62
C VAL A 43 3.80 2.70 4.59
N VAL A 44 5.11 2.77 4.31
CA VAL A 44 6.12 2.05 5.07
C VAL A 44 7.30 2.97 5.40
N PRO A 45 7.99 2.77 6.54
CA PRO A 45 9.20 3.54 6.86
C PRO A 45 10.24 3.40 5.73
N ALA A 46 10.78 4.52 5.26
CA ALA A 46 11.70 4.53 4.12
C ALA A 46 13.03 3.81 4.42
N ASN A 47 13.43 3.76 5.69
CA ASN A 47 14.60 3.01 6.16
C ASN A 47 14.43 1.47 6.08
N GLN A 48 13.20 0.98 5.94
CA GLN A 48 12.89 -0.44 5.76
C GLN A 48 12.76 -0.83 4.28
N THR A 49 12.86 0.14 3.36
CA THR A 49 12.74 -0.08 1.92
C THR A 49 14.10 -0.02 1.25
N ALA A 50 14.50 -1.08 0.54
CA ALA A 50 15.53 -0.99 -0.48
C ALA A 50 14.92 -0.17 -1.64
N ALA A 51 15.06 1.15 -1.58
CA ALA A 51 14.34 2.06 -2.46
C ALA A 51 14.60 1.73 -3.95
N ALA A 52 13.54 1.38 -4.68
CA ALA A 52 13.56 1.46 -6.13
C ALA A 52 13.55 2.95 -6.52
N GLY A 53 14.70 3.49 -6.91
CA GLY A 53 14.80 4.77 -7.62
C GLY A 53 15.20 6.02 -6.83
N GLY A 54 15.56 5.93 -5.55
CA GLY A 54 16.09 7.08 -4.79
C GLY A 54 17.19 6.65 -3.83
N SER A 55 18.34 7.34 -3.86
CA SER A 55 19.55 7.00 -3.09
C SER A 55 19.25 6.46 -1.70
N ALA A 56 19.53 5.17 -1.49
CA ALA A 56 19.37 4.46 -0.22
C ALA A 56 20.11 5.10 0.97
N ALA A 57 21.02 6.05 0.71
CA ALA A 57 21.80 6.75 1.72
C ALA A 57 20.97 7.74 2.56
N ASP A 58 20.02 8.48 1.97
CA ASP A 58 19.26 9.52 2.70
C ASP A 58 18.07 8.94 3.49
N ALA A 59 17.52 7.80 3.05
CA ALA A 59 16.37 7.15 3.69
C ALA A 59 16.76 6.42 5.00
N SER A 60 18.02 6.02 5.15
CA SER A 60 18.47 5.22 6.31
C SER A 60 18.62 6.00 7.61
N SER A 61 18.71 7.34 7.56
CA SER A 61 19.00 8.18 8.73
C SER A 61 17.79 8.94 9.30
N ASN A 62 16.71 9.07 8.54
CA ASN A 62 15.54 9.85 8.96
C ASN A 62 14.31 8.95 9.17
N VAL A 63 14.05 8.62 10.44
CA VAL A 63 12.92 7.78 10.88
C VAL A 63 11.53 8.37 10.59
N ASN A 64 11.47 9.64 10.17
CA ASN A 64 10.23 10.30 9.82
C ASN A 64 9.89 10.20 8.33
N LEU A 65 10.77 9.62 7.51
CA LEU A 65 10.51 9.45 6.09
C LEU A 65 9.77 8.13 5.85
N TYR A 66 8.69 8.22 5.08
CA TYR A 66 7.86 7.08 4.71
C TYR A 66 7.69 7.03 3.20
N LEU A 67 7.75 5.84 2.64
CA LEU A 67 7.43 5.58 1.25
C LEU A 67 5.93 5.32 1.13
N LEU A 68 5.23 6.20 0.40
CA LEU A 68 3.91 5.88 -0.13
C LEU A 68 4.10 5.04 -1.39
N THR A 69 3.44 3.89 -1.45
CA THR A 69 3.40 3.02 -2.63
C THR A 69 1.96 2.80 -3.04
N VAL A 70 1.70 2.85 -4.35
CA VAL A 70 0.38 2.76 -4.95
C VAL A 70 0.43 1.79 -6.13
N ALA A 71 -0.47 0.82 -6.16
CA ALA A 71 -0.70 -0.08 -7.27
C ALA A 71 -2.13 0.11 -7.78
N LEU A 72 -2.26 0.37 -9.09
CA LEU A 72 -3.53 0.63 -9.74
C LEU A 72 -4.05 -0.60 -10.47
N PHE A 73 -5.34 -0.83 -10.39
CA PHE A 73 -6.02 -1.92 -11.07
C PHE A 73 -7.30 -1.43 -11.73
N ASP A 74 -7.58 -1.93 -12.93
CA ASP A 74 -8.88 -1.79 -13.55
C ASP A 74 -9.89 -2.60 -12.74
N ARG A 75 -10.94 -1.94 -12.26
CA ARG A 75 -11.93 -2.54 -11.37
C ARG A 75 -12.74 -3.64 -12.06
N SER A 76 -12.99 -3.52 -13.35
CA SER A 76 -13.84 -4.44 -14.10
C SER A 76 -13.12 -5.74 -14.47
N THR A 77 -11.84 -5.63 -14.80
CA THR A 77 -11.02 -6.75 -15.29
C THR A 77 -10.02 -7.27 -14.27
N GLY A 78 -9.76 -6.51 -13.20
CA GLY A 78 -8.71 -6.81 -12.21
C GLY A 78 -7.29 -6.65 -12.77
N LYS A 79 -7.12 -6.16 -14.00
CA LYS A 79 -5.80 -6.00 -14.62
C LYS A 79 -5.05 -4.83 -14.01
N ARG A 80 -3.73 -4.97 -13.89
CA ARG A 80 -2.88 -3.86 -13.44
C ARG A 80 -2.86 -2.74 -14.47
N ILE A 81 -2.92 -1.51 -14.00
CA ILE A 81 -2.76 -0.30 -14.81
C ILE A 81 -1.31 0.16 -14.61
N GLU A 82 -0.51 0.08 -15.68
CA GLU A 82 0.94 0.32 -15.62
C GLU A 82 1.38 1.62 -16.29
N ASN A 83 0.46 2.27 -17.00
CA ASN A 83 0.69 3.50 -17.77
C ASN A 83 -0.25 4.59 -17.25
N ALA A 84 0.17 5.23 -16.16
CA ALA A 84 -0.57 6.30 -15.52
C ALA A 84 0.39 7.33 -14.91
N HIS A 85 -0.06 8.57 -14.92
CA HIS A 85 0.54 9.67 -14.18
C HIS A 85 -0.25 9.88 -12.89
N ILE A 86 0.44 9.80 -11.74
CA ILE A 86 -0.19 9.96 -10.43
C ILE A 86 0.45 11.11 -9.68
N THR A 87 -0.35 12.11 -9.33
CA THR A 87 0.03 13.14 -8.38
C THR A 87 -0.68 12.88 -7.06
N ALA A 88 0.06 12.91 -5.95
CA ALA A 88 -0.51 12.88 -4.61
C ALA A 88 -0.44 14.26 -3.94
N VAL A 89 -1.51 14.61 -3.23
CA VAL A 89 -1.54 15.74 -2.29
C VAL A 89 -1.68 15.17 -0.90
N VAL A 90 -0.63 15.31 -0.08
CA VAL A 90 -0.58 14.80 1.28
C VAL A 90 -0.81 15.94 2.27
N LYS A 91 -1.74 15.76 3.18
CA LYS A 91 -2.04 16.69 4.27
C LYS A 91 -1.87 15.98 5.60
N GLY A 92 -0.95 16.48 6.43
CA GLY A 92 -0.68 15.91 7.74
C GLY A 92 -1.74 16.24 8.78
N PRO A 93 -1.68 15.55 9.93
CA PRO A 93 -2.64 15.72 11.03
C PRO A 93 -2.56 17.14 11.60
N ARG A 94 -3.67 17.61 12.15
CA ARG A 94 -3.73 18.88 12.87
C ARG A 94 -3.04 18.70 14.22
N SER A 95 -1.99 19.48 14.47
CA SER A 95 -1.41 19.62 15.81
C SER A 95 -1.96 20.88 16.45
N GLU A 96 -2.19 20.84 17.76
CA GLU A 96 -2.45 22.03 18.56
C GLU A 96 -1.22 22.94 18.62
N ALA A 97 -0.01 22.37 18.50
CA ALA A 97 1.25 23.09 18.61
C ALA A 97 1.64 23.89 17.36
N SER A 98 1.14 23.51 16.17
CA SER A 98 1.42 24.23 14.93
C SER A 98 0.53 23.79 13.76
N SER A 99 0.16 24.75 12.91
CA SER A 99 -0.62 24.50 11.70
C SER A 99 0.24 24.11 10.49
N PHE A 100 1.56 24.22 10.59
CA PHE A 100 2.46 23.97 9.46
C PHE A 100 2.34 22.55 8.91
N HIS A 101 1.99 21.58 9.76
CA HIS A 101 1.83 20.17 9.41
C HIS A 101 0.57 19.89 8.57
N THR A 102 -0.40 20.81 8.60
CA THR A 102 -1.65 20.73 7.84
C THR A 102 -1.57 21.36 6.47
N LYS A 103 -0.42 21.93 6.09
CA LYS A 103 -0.22 22.49 4.76
C LYS A 103 -0.15 21.33 3.75
N PRO A 104 -1.01 21.30 2.73
CA PRO A 104 -0.97 20.26 1.70
C PRO A 104 0.37 20.31 0.95
N LYS A 105 0.97 19.14 0.73
CA LYS A 105 2.18 18.99 -0.10
C LYS A 105 1.86 18.12 -1.31
N GLN A 106 2.07 18.67 -2.50
CA GLN A 106 1.93 17.95 -3.76
C GLN A 106 3.24 17.24 -4.11
N MET A 107 3.14 16.00 -4.60
CA MET A 107 4.26 15.21 -5.10
C MET A 107 3.81 14.32 -6.26
N GLN A 108 4.68 14.16 -7.26
CA GLN A 108 4.47 13.18 -8.31
C GLN A 108 4.92 11.81 -7.80
N LEU A 109 4.14 10.76 -8.04
CA LEU A 109 4.56 9.40 -7.74
C LEU A 109 5.27 8.83 -8.96
N GLU A 110 6.47 8.33 -8.73
CA GLU A 110 7.33 7.79 -9.77
C GLU A 110 7.05 6.30 -9.96
N PRO A 111 6.99 5.82 -11.22
CA PRO A 111 6.82 4.39 -11.48
C PRO A 111 8.09 3.63 -11.10
N ALA A 112 7.93 2.62 -10.26
CA ALA A 112 8.93 1.63 -9.91
C ALA A 112 8.44 0.25 -10.35
N ARG A 113 9.30 -0.48 -11.06
CA ARG A 113 9.04 -1.89 -11.40
C ARG A 113 9.52 -2.78 -10.25
N ASP A 114 8.60 -3.59 -9.75
CA ASP A 114 8.90 -4.71 -8.87
C ASP A 114 8.49 -6.01 -9.58
N GLY A 115 9.49 -6.80 -10.00
CA GLY A 115 9.30 -7.93 -10.89
C GLY A 115 8.63 -7.54 -12.22
N ASN A 116 7.45 -8.11 -12.48
CA ASN A 116 6.67 -7.87 -13.70
C ASN A 116 5.47 -6.92 -13.47
N ALA A 117 5.49 -6.13 -12.40
CA ALA A 117 4.42 -5.20 -12.08
C ALA A 117 4.96 -3.79 -11.84
N VAL A 118 4.21 -2.78 -12.31
CA VAL A 118 4.47 -1.38 -11.96
C VAL A 118 3.76 -1.03 -10.66
N THR A 119 4.48 -0.34 -9.79
CA THR A 119 3.97 0.37 -8.63
C THR A 119 4.41 1.82 -8.73
N TYR A 120 3.69 2.74 -8.11
CA TYR A 120 4.01 4.16 -8.11
C TYR A 120 4.33 4.58 -6.69
N GLY A 121 5.41 5.32 -6.48
CA GLY A 121 5.76 5.71 -5.13
C GLY A 121 6.50 7.03 -5.03
N HIS A 122 6.44 7.59 -3.82
CA HIS A 122 7.21 8.76 -3.46
C HIS A 122 7.45 8.77 -1.95
N VAL A 123 8.63 9.24 -1.54
CA VAL A 123 8.97 9.41 -0.12
C VAL A 123 8.42 10.74 0.39
N PHE A 124 7.77 10.71 1.55
CA PHE A 124 7.29 11.91 2.21
C PHE A 124 7.60 11.89 3.70
N ASP A 125 7.47 13.05 4.34
CA ASP A 125 7.71 13.19 5.77
C ASP A 125 6.41 12.97 6.55
N ALA A 126 6.40 11.94 7.39
CA ALA A 126 5.31 11.56 8.27
C ALA A 126 5.70 11.67 9.76
N ARG A 127 6.38 12.75 10.16
CA ARG A 127 6.88 12.92 11.54
C ARG A 127 5.82 13.09 12.64
N TRP A 128 4.55 13.30 12.30
CA TRP A 128 3.50 13.61 13.29
C TRP A 128 2.53 12.45 13.44
N LYS A 129 2.19 12.11 14.68
CA LYS A 129 1.14 11.11 14.95
C LYS A 129 -0.22 11.61 14.46
N GLY A 130 -0.99 10.70 13.88
CA GLY A 130 -2.39 10.91 13.52
C GLY A 130 -2.67 10.67 12.04
N ILE A 131 -3.86 11.08 11.62
CA ILE A 131 -4.38 10.79 10.28
C ILE A 131 -3.80 11.76 9.25
N TYR A 132 -3.08 11.21 8.29
CA TYR A 132 -2.72 11.86 7.04
C TYR A 132 -3.82 11.63 6.01
N HIS A 133 -4.29 12.71 5.40
CA HIS A 133 -5.21 12.67 4.27
C HIS A 133 -4.41 12.75 2.97
N ILE A 134 -4.62 11.79 2.08
CA ILE A 134 -3.89 11.68 0.81
C ILE A 134 -4.92 11.69 -0.33
N ASP A 135 -4.92 12.76 -1.11
CA ASP A 135 -5.71 12.86 -2.34
C ASP A 135 -4.82 12.49 -3.53
N LEU A 136 -5.17 11.43 -4.24
CA LEU A 136 -4.54 11.04 -5.49
C LEU A 136 -5.32 11.65 -6.67
N ALA A 137 -4.59 12.19 -7.64
CA ALA A 137 -5.08 12.52 -8.97
C ALA A 137 -4.40 11.57 -9.97
N ILE A 138 -5.20 10.73 -10.62
CA ILE A 138 -4.74 9.65 -11.47
C ILE A 138 -5.18 9.94 -12.91
N THR A 139 -4.23 9.99 -13.83
CA THR A 139 -4.48 10.15 -15.26
C THR A 139 -3.86 8.98 -15.99
N ARG A 140 -4.67 8.15 -16.65
CA ARG A 140 -4.17 7.07 -17.51
C ARG A 140 -3.63 7.62 -18.82
N ASP A 141 -2.59 7.00 -19.36
CA ASP A 141 -2.03 7.40 -20.65
C ASP A 141 -3.09 7.31 -21.76
N GLY A 142 -3.18 8.35 -22.59
CA GLY A 142 -4.21 8.45 -23.63
C GLY A 142 -5.61 8.85 -23.14
N SER A 143 -5.79 9.05 -21.83
CA SER A 143 -7.02 9.61 -21.24
C SER A 143 -6.79 11.07 -20.83
N THR A 144 -7.81 11.92 -21.03
CA THR A 144 -7.87 13.26 -20.44
C THR A 144 -8.67 13.31 -19.14
N HIS A 145 -9.32 12.20 -18.78
CA HIS A 145 -10.08 12.08 -17.55
C HIS A 145 -9.14 11.87 -16.36
N VAL A 146 -9.27 12.74 -15.36
CA VAL A 146 -8.56 12.66 -14.09
C VAL A 146 -9.47 12.03 -13.06
N GLU A 147 -9.03 10.94 -12.47
CA GLU A 147 -9.73 10.26 -11.39
C GLU A 147 -9.15 10.64 -10.03
N HIS A 148 -10.03 11.05 -9.12
CA HIS A 148 -9.63 11.42 -7.77
C HIS A 148 -9.93 10.30 -6.78
N VAL A 149 -8.93 9.95 -5.98
CA VAL A 149 -9.04 8.90 -4.95
C VAL A 149 -8.53 9.43 -3.62
N ARG A 150 -9.34 9.30 -2.57
CA ARG A 150 -8.99 9.71 -1.22
C ARG A 150 -8.58 8.53 -0.38
N LEU A 151 -7.42 8.63 0.25
CA LEU A 151 -6.86 7.64 1.14
C LEU A 151 -6.57 8.29 2.50
N ASN A 152 -6.67 7.49 3.56
CA ASN A 152 -6.28 7.90 4.90
C ASN A 152 -5.21 6.94 5.42
N TYR A 153 -4.12 7.52 5.94
CA TYR A 153 -3.06 6.79 6.60
C TYR A 153 -2.96 7.26 8.04
N ASP A 154 -3.15 6.35 9.00
CA ASP A 154 -3.02 6.67 10.42
C ASP A 154 -1.60 6.36 10.89
N GLN A 155 -0.80 7.41 11.08
CA GLN A 155 0.56 7.29 11.59
C GLN A 155 0.50 7.06 13.09
N GLN A 156 0.84 5.84 13.50
CA GLN A 156 1.04 5.46 14.89
C GLN A 156 2.54 5.24 15.11
N PHE A 157 3.09 5.75 16.22
CA PHE A 157 4.49 5.50 16.60
C PHE A 157 4.63 4.14 17.28
#